data_AF-A0A1G6IVP2-F1
#
_entry.id   AF-A0A1G6IVP2-F1
#
_cell.length_a   1.000
_cell.length_b   1.000
_cell.length_c   1.000
_cell.angle_alpha   90.00
_cell.angle_beta   90.00
_cell.angle_gamma   90.00
#
_symmetry.space_group_name_H-M   'P 1'
#
loop_
_entity.id
_entity.type
_entity.pdbx_description
1 polymer ?
#
loop_
_entity_poly.entity_id
_entity_poly.type
_entity_poly.pdbx_seq_one_letter_code
_entity_poly.pdbx_strand_id
1 'polypeptide(L)'
;MNKTMVSTFAAVIVGAVSLTTFGEDPATAATQNFSQSQTNAQVLKQENIVITSNFSDGTDDWAGGFAEYFVGEEHLSELLFDHRTLPKQLDDEKKALFLSGQNDHGDLFMFVKKKLSQNLHLKPNTAYDIQFDFDIVSDLTTGQPDLSAGEDVYVKAGASPYEPMAYIGEHGNYWRMSADKGHGALSGQDALTVGNLAKNTSVAEYEKKHFHTAPHSFVAETNDNGELWLFVGTDSSFTGKTSIYIPRIEATLTEVTM
;
A
#
# COMPACT_ATOMS: atom_id res chain seq x y z
N MET A 1 0.39 10.80 62.72
CA MET A 1 -0.01 10.42 64.09
C MET A 1 -1.42 10.93 64.35
N ASN A 2 -2.36 10.04 64.72
CA ASN A 2 -3.68 10.34 65.35
C ASN A 2 -4.69 11.23 64.55
N LYS A 3 -6.02 11.00 64.62
CA LYS A 3 -6.79 9.94 65.28
C LYS A 3 -8.18 9.77 64.63
N THR A 4 -8.71 8.55 64.77
CA THR A 4 -10.11 8.13 64.64
C THR A 4 -11.09 9.05 65.39
N MET A 5 -12.36 9.21 64.95
CA MET A 5 -13.50 8.37 65.40
C MET A 5 -14.91 8.92 65.02
N VAL A 6 -15.76 7.96 64.65
CA VAL A 6 -17.24 7.89 64.54
C VAL A 6 -18.07 8.67 65.59
N SER A 7 -19.22 9.26 65.20
CA SER A 7 -20.53 9.02 65.87
C SER A 7 -21.76 9.58 65.10
N THR A 8 -22.87 8.86 65.21
CA THR A 8 -24.21 9.08 64.64
C THR A 8 -25.13 9.84 65.62
N PHE A 9 -26.23 10.48 65.17
CA PHE A 9 -27.65 10.26 65.64
C PHE A 9 -28.66 11.34 65.18
N ALA A 10 -29.83 10.86 64.69
CA ALA A 10 -31.23 11.36 64.82
C ALA A 10 -31.61 12.87 64.72
N ALA A 11 -32.82 13.30 64.30
CA ALA A 11 -33.98 12.73 63.57
C ALA A 11 -35.04 13.86 63.32
N VAL A 12 -36.29 13.51 62.95
CA VAL A 12 -37.56 14.32 62.96
C VAL A 12 -37.87 15.12 61.66
N ILE A 13 -38.65 14.65 60.66
CA ILE A 13 -40.10 14.31 60.57
C ILE A 13 -41.03 15.48 61.01
N VAL A 14 -42.12 15.93 60.36
CA VAL A 14 -42.80 15.80 59.05
C VAL A 14 -43.80 16.98 59.00
N GLY A 15 -44.29 17.41 57.82
CA GLY A 15 -45.49 18.26 57.77
C GLY A 15 -46.03 18.48 56.35
N ALA A 16 -47.18 17.88 56.03
CA ALA A 16 -47.89 18.09 54.77
C ALA A 16 -49.30 18.65 55.04
N VAL A 17 -49.75 19.59 54.22
CA VAL A 17 -51.15 20.08 54.16
C VAL A 17 -51.52 20.32 52.71
N SER A 18 -52.76 20.00 52.34
CA SER A 18 -53.33 20.13 51.00
C SER A 18 -54.67 20.86 51.04
N LEU A 19 -54.95 21.74 50.06
CA LEU A 19 -56.28 21.95 49.46
C LEU A 19 -56.24 22.89 48.23
N THR A 20 -57.32 22.91 47.45
CA THR A 20 -57.56 23.63 46.19
C THR A 20 -58.45 24.89 46.42
N THR A 21 -58.84 25.77 45.47
CA THR A 21 -59.03 25.77 44.00
C THR A 21 -58.90 27.19 43.38
N PHE A 22 -58.93 27.27 42.03
CA PHE A 22 -59.37 28.40 41.15
C PHE A 22 -58.52 29.69 40.97
N GLY A 23 -58.31 30.07 39.69
CA GLY A 23 -58.56 31.45 39.24
C GLY A 23 -57.45 32.21 38.49
N GLU A 24 -57.50 32.17 37.15
CA GLU A 24 -57.07 33.22 36.17
C GLU A 24 -55.56 33.53 35.93
N ASP A 25 -55.24 33.65 34.63
CA ASP A 25 -53.97 33.96 33.94
C ASP A 25 -53.86 35.51 33.73
N PRO A 26 -52.83 36.11 33.07
CA PRO A 26 -51.51 35.60 32.65
C PRO A 26 -50.31 36.55 32.91
N ALA A 27 -49.08 36.03 33.09
CA ALA A 27 -47.85 36.78 32.76
C ALA A 27 -46.54 35.93 32.72
N THR A 28 -45.85 35.99 31.57
CA THR A 28 -44.37 35.88 31.43
C THR A 28 -43.64 34.72 32.14
N ALA A 29 -43.63 33.54 31.52
CA ALA A 29 -42.55 32.58 31.72
C ALA A 29 -41.30 33.03 30.94
N ALA A 30 -40.24 33.41 31.66
CA ALA A 30 -38.94 33.70 31.06
C ALA A 30 -38.20 32.39 30.73
N THR A 31 -38.40 31.86 29.54
CA THR A 31 -37.61 30.72 29.04
C THR A 31 -36.23 31.22 28.60
N GLN A 32 -35.16 30.78 29.27
CA GLN A 32 -33.80 31.10 28.83
C GLN A 32 -33.48 30.36 27.53
N ASN A 33 -33.34 31.12 26.45
CA ASN A 33 -32.80 30.62 25.19
C ASN A 33 -31.29 30.33 25.36
N PHE A 34 -30.95 29.09 25.73
CA PHE A 34 -29.63 28.55 25.44
C PHE A 34 -29.53 28.29 23.94
N SER A 35 -29.04 29.29 23.19
CA SER A 35 -28.61 29.09 21.81
C SER A 35 -27.39 28.17 21.80
N GLN A 36 -27.63 26.86 21.65
CA GLN A 36 -26.58 25.94 21.25
C GLN A 36 -26.14 26.31 19.83
N SER A 37 -25.03 27.05 19.72
CA SER A 37 -24.32 27.22 18.47
C SER A 37 -23.71 25.88 18.07
N GLN A 38 -24.48 25.07 17.33
CA GLN A 38 -23.96 23.88 16.67
C GLN A 38 -22.93 24.35 15.63
N THR A 39 -21.65 24.26 16.00
CA THR A 39 -20.57 24.32 15.02
C THR A 39 -20.69 23.09 14.14
N ASN A 40 -21.17 23.30 12.90
CA ASN A 40 -21.09 22.31 11.84
C ASN A 40 -19.62 22.09 11.47
N ALA A 41 -18.93 21.30 12.27
CA ALA A 41 -17.73 20.61 11.85
C ALA A 41 -18.17 19.60 10.78
N GLN A 42 -18.14 20.03 9.52
CA GLN A 42 -18.17 19.13 8.38
C GLN A 42 -16.95 18.23 8.53
N VAL A 43 -17.15 17.02 9.05
CA VAL A 43 -16.17 15.95 8.94
C VAL A 43 -16.06 15.67 7.45
N LEU A 44 -15.03 16.25 6.82
CA LEU A 44 -14.74 15.98 5.42
C LEU A 44 -14.53 14.48 5.30
N LYS A 45 -15.50 13.79 4.68
CA LYS A 45 -15.34 12.38 4.34
C LYS A 45 -14.21 12.31 3.34
N GLN A 46 -13.05 11.88 3.81
CA GLN A 46 -11.90 11.68 2.96
C GLN A 46 -12.22 10.49 2.06
N GLU A 47 -12.50 10.78 0.80
CA GLU A 47 -12.78 9.76 -0.20
C GLU A 47 -11.46 9.17 -0.65
N ASN A 48 -11.24 7.89 -0.32
CA ASN A 48 -10.06 7.17 -0.76
C ASN A 48 -10.14 6.93 -2.28
N ILE A 49 -9.01 7.11 -2.96
CA ILE A 49 -8.89 6.79 -4.39
C ILE A 49 -8.39 5.35 -4.51
N VAL A 50 -9.24 4.46 -5.00
CA VAL A 50 -8.91 3.03 -5.17
C VAL A 50 -8.61 2.73 -6.63
N ILE A 51 -7.45 2.14 -6.88
CA ILE A 51 -6.97 1.72 -8.19
C ILE A 51 -6.87 0.20 -8.19
N THR A 52 -7.75 -0.48 -8.94
CA THR A 52 -7.75 -1.94 -9.06
C THR A 52 -7.36 -2.33 -10.49
N SER A 53 -6.45 -3.30 -10.61
CA SER A 53 -6.05 -3.92 -11.89
C SER A 53 -6.10 -5.44 -11.73
N ASN A 54 -6.69 -6.11 -12.72
CA ASN A 54 -6.91 -7.57 -12.73
C ASN A 54 -6.46 -8.25 -14.03
N PHE A 55 -6.04 -7.45 -15.02
CA PHE A 55 -5.40 -7.93 -16.23
C PHE A 55 -6.21 -8.95 -17.05
N SER A 56 -7.55 -8.92 -17.02
CA SER A 56 -8.36 -9.88 -17.80
C SER A 56 -8.22 -9.66 -19.32
N ASP A 57 -8.29 -8.40 -19.75
CA ASP A 57 -8.35 -8.02 -21.16
C ASP A 57 -7.05 -7.39 -21.71
N GLY A 58 -6.15 -6.93 -20.83
CA GLY A 58 -4.89 -6.31 -21.19
C GLY A 58 -4.02 -6.05 -19.96
N THR A 59 -3.11 -5.07 -20.04
CA THR A 59 -2.21 -4.73 -18.93
C THR A 59 -2.76 -3.68 -17.96
N ASP A 60 -4.01 -3.22 -18.13
CA ASP A 60 -4.62 -2.12 -17.34
C ASP A 60 -3.70 -0.87 -17.27
N ASP A 61 -3.09 -0.50 -18.41
CA ASP A 61 -2.03 0.51 -18.61
C ASP A 61 -0.75 0.33 -17.77
N TRP A 62 -0.53 -0.83 -17.17
CA TRP A 62 0.76 -1.17 -16.58
C TRP A 62 1.77 -1.52 -17.68
N ALA A 63 3.02 -1.07 -17.51
CA ALA A 63 4.14 -1.39 -18.37
C ALA A 63 5.27 -2.04 -17.56
N GLY A 64 5.93 -3.04 -18.12
CA GLY A 64 7.12 -3.66 -17.52
C GLY A 64 8.37 -2.79 -17.63
N GLY A 65 9.30 -3.00 -16.71
CA GLY A 65 10.62 -2.38 -16.65
C GLY A 65 11.63 -3.27 -15.93
N PHE A 66 12.90 -3.01 -16.20
CA PHE A 66 14.03 -3.78 -15.68
C PHE A 66 15.19 -2.83 -15.36
N ALA A 67 15.84 -2.99 -14.21
CA ALA A 67 16.98 -2.18 -13.77
C ALA A 67 17.96 -3.02 -12.92
N GLU A 68 19.06 -2.43 -12.47
CA GLU A 68 20.16 -3.03 -11.71
C GLU A 68 20.94 -4.15 -12.42
N TYR A 69 21.07 -4.08 -13.75
CA TYR A 69 21.88 -5.01 -14.56
C TYR A 69 22.89 -4.26 -15.44
N PHE A 70 23.88 -4.95 -16.00
CA PHE A 70 24.94 -4.34 -16.81
C PHE A 70 24.43 -3.83 -18.17
N VAL A 71 24.98 -2.69 -18.60
CA VAL A 71 24.71 -2.10 -19.92
C VAL A 71 25.38 -2.94 -21.01
N GLY A 72 24.64 -3.32 -22.05
CA GLY A 72 25.12 -4.15 -23.17
C GLY A 72 24.85 -5.65 -22.99
N GLU A 73 24.34 -6.06 -21.83
CA GLU A 73 24.02 -7.46 -21.49
C GLU A 73 22.51 -7.75 -21.54
N GLU A 74 21.71 -6.85 -22.13
CA GLU A 74 20.24 -6.96 -22.23
C GLU A 74 19.79 -8.31 -22.86
N HIS A 75 20.63 -8.84 -23.76
CA HIS A 75 20.41 -10.11 -24.46
C HIS A 75 20.80 -11.35 -23.63
N LEU A 76 21.67 -11.21 -22.64
CA LEU A 76 22.06 -12.27 -21.70
C LEU A 76 21.06 -12.35 -20.54
N SER A 77 20.56 -11.21 -20.09
CA SER A 77 19.58 -11.13 -19.00
C SER A 77 18.17 -11.61 -19.37
N GLU A 78 17.92 -12.06 -20.60
CA GLU A 78 16.64 -12.65 -21.08
C GLU A 78 15.36 -11.89 -20.65
N LEU A 79 15.44 -10.56 -20.58
CA LEU A 79 14.43 -9.70 -19.95
C LEU A 79 13.11 -9.73 -20.73
N LEU A 80 12.02 -10.14 -20.08
CA LEU A 80 10.73 -10.34 -20.73
C LEU A 80 9.56 -9.84 -19.87
N PHE A 81 8.82 -8.86 -20.40
CA PHE A 81 7.50 -8.47 -19.92
C PHE A 81 6.43 -8.92 -20.92
N ASP A 82 5.31 -9.45 -20.42
CA ASP A 82 4.22 -9.96 -21.26
C ASP A 82 2.86 -9.98 -20.54
N HIS A 83 1.78 -10.14 -21.30
CA HIS A 83 0.42 -10.35 -20.80
C HIS A 83 -0.07 -11.74 -21.23
N ARG A 84 -0.14 -12.68 -20.28
CA ARG A 84 -0.37 -14.11 -20.59
C ARG A 84 -1.21 -14.80 -19.53
N THR A 85 -1.69 -16.00 -19.85
CA THR A 85 -2.40 -16.87 -18.90
C THR A 85 -1.49 -17.30 -17.75
N LEU A 86 -2.07 -17.54 -16.58
CA LEU A 86 -1.38 -18.14 -15.44
C LEU A 86 -0.95 -19.58 -15.75
N PRO A 87 -0.02 -20.15 -14.97
CA PRO A 87 0.34 -21.57 -15.06
C PRO A 87 -0.90 -22.47 -14.90
N LYS A 88 -0.96 -23.52 -15.72
CA LYS A 88 -2.08 -24.48 -15.79
C LYS A 88 -2.39 -25.20 -14.47
N GLN A 89 -1.42 -25.29 -13.57
CA GLN A 89 -1.57 -25.85 -12.24
C GLN A 89 -2.44 -24.98 -11.31
N LEU A 90 -2.67 -23.72 -11.68
CA LEU A 90 -3.46 -22.75 -10.91
C LEU A 90 -4.80 -22.46 -11.58
N ASP A 91 -4.78 -21.79 -12.74
CA ASP A 91 -5.97 -21.35 -13.48
C ASP A 91 -5.56 -20.80 -14.87
N ASP A 92 -5.51 -21.64 -15.91
CA ASP A 92 -5.10 -21.20 -17.26
C ASP A 92 -6.17 -20.39 -18.02
N GLU A 93 -7.34 -20.14 -17.42
CA GLU A 93 -8.34 -19.19 -17.95
C GLU A 93 -8.07 -17.75 -17.50
N LYS A 94 -7.41 -17.57 -16.34
CA LYS A 94 -7.00 -16.24 -15.85
C LYS A 94 -5.69 -15.77 -16.48
N LYS A 95 -5.63 -14.46 -16.76
CA LYS A 95 -4.41 -13.78 -17.23
C LYS A 95 -3.75 -12.97 -16.12
N ALA A 96 -2.49 -12.61 -16.35
CA ALA A 96 -1.64 -11.85 -15.45
C ALA A 96 -0.58 -11.07 -16.25
N LEU A 97 0.03 -10.08 -15.61
CA LEU A 97 1.32 -9.56 -16.06
C LEU A 97 2.39 -10.60 -15.76
N PHE A 98 3.29 -10.87 -16.71
CA PHE A 98 4.43 -11.76 -16.53
C PHE A 98 5.73 -10.95 -16.62
N LEU A 99 6.66 -11.24 -15.72
CA LEU A 99 8.03 -10.75 -15.74
C LEU A 99 9.01 -11.93 -15.64
N SER A 100 10.08 -11.90 -16.42
CA SER A 100 11.20 -12.81 -16.27
C SER A 100 12.52 -12.16 -16.63
N GLY A 101 13.60 -12.65 -16.02
CA GLY A 101 14.97 -12.25 -16.31
C GLY A 101 15.98 -13.23 -15.70
N GLN A 102 17.11 -13.37 -16.38
CA GLN A 102 18.30 -14.07 -15.94
C GLN A 102 19.20 -13.09 -15.19
N ASN A 103 19.42 -13.34 -13.89
CA ASN A 103 20.33 -12.55 -13.05
C ASN A 103 21.66 -13.30 -12.91
N ASP A 104 22.66 -12.98 -13.71
CA ASP A 104 24.00 -13.60 -13.61
C ASP A 104 24.91 -12.91 -12.58
N HIS A 105 24.49 -11.77 -12.02
CA HIS A 105 25.37 -10.84 -11.31
C HIS A 105 25.01 -10.62 -9.84
N GLY A 106 23.88 -11.15 -9.38
CA GLY A 106 23.40 -10.98 -8.01
C GLY A 106 22.77 -9.60 -7.75
N ASP A 107 22.31 -8.92 -8.80
CA ASP A 107 21.43 -7.74 -8.73
C ASP A 107 20.55 -7.72 -9.98
N LEU A 108 19.23 -7.58 -9.80
CA LEU A 108 18.25 -7.40 -10.87
C LEU A 108 16.93 -6.93 -10.26
N PHE A 109 16.45 -5.77 -10.70
CA PHE A 109 15.14 -5.25 -10.36
C PHE A 109 14.16 -5.39 -11.52
N MET A 110 13.22 -6.32 -11.41
CA MET A 110 12.11 -6.48 -12.37
C MET A 110 10.85 -5.81 -11.81
N PHE A 111 10.18 -4.97 -12.58
CA PHE A 111 9.02 -4.23 -12.08
C PHE A 111 7.95 -3.98 -13.14
N VAL A 112 6.74 -3.68 -12.67
CA VAL A 112 5.68 -3.07 -13.44
C VAL A 112 5.37 -1.69 -12.88
N LYS A 113 5.02 -0.74 -13.75
CA LYS A 113 4.66 0.63 -13.39
C LYS A 113 3.36 1.08 -14.06
N LYS A 114 2.62 1.98 -13.42
CA LYS A 114 1.44 2.66 -13.98
C LYS A 114 1.44 4.13 -13.58
N LYS A 115 1.27 5.02 -14.57
CA LYS A 115 0.96 6.43 -14.31
C LYS A 115 -0.49 6.54 -13.85
N LEU A 116 -0.74 7.23 -12.74
CA LEU A 116 -2.11 7.51 -12.31
C LEU A 116 -2.76 8.53 -13.24
N SER A 117 -3.98 8.20 -13.66
CA SER A 117 -4.71 8.97 -14.67
C SER A 117 -5.16 10.31 -14.10
N GLN A 118 -5.10 11.35 -14.94
CA GLN A 118 -5.41 12.73 -14.57
C GLN A 118 -6.90 12.94 -14.18
N ASN A 119 -7.80 12.03 -14.57
CA ASN A 119 -9.20 12.05 -14.14
C ASN A 119 -9.42 11.58 -12.68
N LEU A 120 -8.36 11.12 -11.99
CA LEU A 120 -8.39 10.85 -10.55
C LEU A 120 -8.27 12.15 -9.72
N HIS A 121 -7.91 13.27 -10.37
CA HIS A 121 -7.83 14.60 -9.75
C HIS A 121 -6.98 14.66 -8.47
N LEU A 122 -5.86 13.94 -8.47
CA LEU A 122 -4.82 14.11 -7.45
C LEU A 122 -4.36 15.57 -7.43
N LYS A 123 -4.22 16.13 -6.23
CA LYS A 123 -3.80 17.52 -6.04
C LYS A 123 -2.28 17.64 -6.30
N PRO A 124 -1.78 18.73 -6.90
CA PRO A 124 -0.35 19.01 -7.00
C PRO A 124 0.35 19.15 -5.64
N ASN A 125 1.63 18.77 -5.56
CA ASN A 125 2.49 18.87 -4.37
C ASN A 125 1.76 18.44 -3.08
N THR A 126 1.09 17.30 -3.13
CA THR A 126 0.22 16.79 -2.07
C THR A 126 0.63 15.37 -1.71
N ALA A 127 0.80 15.14 -0.41
CA ALA A 127 1.13 13.84 0.15
C ALA A 127 -0.10 12.92 0.19
N TYR A 128 0.08 11.67 -0.20
CA TYR A 128 -0.91 10.60 -0.10
C TYR A 128 -0.29 9.40 0.63
N ASP A 129 -0.97 8.85 1.64
CA ASP A 129 -0.69 7.51 2.19
C ASP A 129 -1.25 6.47 1.22
N ILE A 130 -0.42 5.50 0.83
CA ILE A 130 -0.69 4.55 -0.25
C ILE A 130 -0.59 3.12 0.28
N GLN A 131 -1.74 2.44 0.30
CA GLN A 131 -1.83 1.05 0.72
C GLN A 131 -1.93 0.15 -0.51
N PHE A 132 -0.92 -0.69 -0.72
CA PHE A 132 -0.93 -1.70 -1.77
C PHE A 132 -1.48 -3.02 -1.23
N ASP A 133 -2.23 -3.73 -2.07
CA ASP A 133 -2.74 -5.08 -1.84
C ASP A 133 -2.68 -5.86 -3.17
N PHE A 134 -1.83 -6.88 -3.25
CA PHE A 134 -1.55 -7.58 -4.51
C PHE A 134 -1.13 -9.02 -4.29
N ASP A 135 -1.04 -9.78 -5.38
CA ASP A 135 -0.56 -11.16 -5.38
C ASP A 135 0.64 -11.29 -6.33
N ILE A 136 1.59 -12.16 -6.02
CA ILE A 136 2.62 -12.64 -6.97
C ILE A 136 2.61 -14.16 -6.97
N VAL A 137 2.66 -14.75 -8.15
CA VAL A 137 2.86 -16.20 -8.36
C VAL A 137 4.28 -16.46 -8.80
N SER A 138 4.97 -17.40 -8.16
CA SER A 138 6.31 -17.86 -8.56
C SER A 138 6.54 -19.32 -8.17
N ASP A 139 7.57 -19.94 -8.75
CA ASP A 139 8.03 -21.30 -8.42
C ASP A 139 9.27 -21.33 -7.50
N LEU A 140 9.68 -20.18 -6.93
CA LEU A 140 10.89 -20.04 -6.13
C LEU A 140 10.82 -20.71 -4.74
N THR A 141 11.71 -21.66 -4.48
CA THR A 141 11.75 -22.49 -3.26
C THR A 141 12.47 -21.82 -2.07
N THR A 142 12.48 -22.51 -0.93
CA THR A 142 13.22 -22.15 0.29
C THR A 142 14.40 -23.10 0.52
N GLY A 143 15.50 -22.58 1.07
CA GLY A 143 16.56 -23.41 1.70
C GLY A 143 17.29 -24.41 0.81
N GLN A 144 17.36 -24.21 -0.51
CA GLN A 144 18.17 -25.02 -1.43
C GLN A 144 19.23 -24.13 -2.09
N PRO A 145 20.52 -24.25 -1.74
CA PRO A 145 21.58 -23.33 -2.20
C PRO A 145 21.74 -23.22 -3.72
N ASP A 146 21.34 -24.25 -4.47
CA ASP A 146 21.48 -24.34 -5.93
C ASP A 146 20.13 -24.29 -6.67
N LEU A 147 19.00 -24.12 -5.96
CA LEU A 147 17.65 -24.16 -6.53
C LEU A 147 16.78 -23.02 -5.98
N SER A 148 16.72 -21.93 -6.74
CA SER A 148 15.71 -20.87 -6.65
C SER A 148 15.52 -20.32 -5.23
N ALA A 149 16.47 -19.53 -4.75
CA ALA A 149 16.41 -18.93 -3.42
C ALA A 149 15.40 -17.76 -3.36
N GLY A 150 14.12 -18.07 -3.16
CA GLY A 150 13.07 -17.04 -3.03
C GLY A 150 13.26 -16.11 -1.81
N GLU A 151 14.15 -16.48 -0.89
CA GLU A 151 14.54 -15.67 0.27
C GLU A 151 15.35 -14.41 -0.14
N ASP A 152 16.09 -14.51 -1.26
CA ASP A 152 16.95 -13.49 -1.86
C ASP A 152 16.24 -12.70 -2.98
N VAL A 153 14.93 -12.89 -3.14
CA VAL A 153 14.10 -12.16 -4.12
C VAL A 153 13.04 -11.35 -3.37
N TYR A 154 13.39 -10.11 -3.04
CA TYR A 154 12.60 -9.22 -2.20
C TYR A 154 11.50 -8.51 -2.99
N VAL A 155 10.29 -8.46 -2.44
CA VAL A 155 9.14 -7.81 -3.09
C VAL A 155 9.07 -6.34 -2.67
N LYS A 156 8.98 -5.47 -3.67
CA LYS A 156 8.91 -4.00 -3.52
C LYS A 156 7.55 -3.49 -3.99
N ALA A 157 6.97 -2.54 -3.25
CA ALA A 157 5.80 -1.77 -3.67
C ALA A 157 6.02 -0.29 -3.32
N GLY A 158 5.76 0.60 -4.27
CA GLY A 158 6.21 1.99 -4.19
C GLY A 158 5.51 2.93 -5.14
N ALA A 159 5.81 4.22 -5.00
CA ALA A 159 5.27 5.29 -5.83
C ALA A 159 6.29 6.43 -5.98
N SER A 160 6.19 7.19 -7.06
CA SER A 160 7.08 8.32 -7.33
C SER A 160 6.35 9.45 -8.08
N PRO A 161 6.66 10.73 -7.81
CA PRO A 161 6.16 11.88 -8.59
C PRO A 161 6.59 11.88 -10.06
N TYR A 162 7.59 11.06 -10.42
CA TYR A 162 8.13 10.95 -11.78
C TYR A 162 8.09 9.50 -12.26
N GLU A 163 8.32 9.29 -13.56
CA GLU A 163 8.27 7.95 -14.14
C GLU A 163 9.40 7.05 -13.57
N PRO A 164 9.07 5.91 -12.94
CA PRO A 164 10.07 4.94 -12.50
C PRO A 164 10.70 4.30 -13.75
N MET A 165 12.01 4.47 -13.95
CA MET A 165 12.68 4.05 -15.18
C MET A 165 14.11 3.60 -14.93
N ALA A 166 14.62 2.79 -15.86
CA ALA A 166 16.03 2.49 -15.93
C ALA A 166 16.79 3.65 -16.59
N TYR A 167 17.92 4.04 -16.01
CA TYR A 167 18.85 5.00 -16.61
C TYR A 167 20.28 4.48 -16.47
N ILE A 168 21.20 4.92 -17.34
CA ILE A 168 22.62 4.56 -17.21
C ILE A 168 23.21 5.39 -16.06
N GLY A 169 23.70 4.72 -15.01
CA GLY A 169 24.30 5.38 -13.84
C GLY A 169 25.62 6.10 -14.16
N GLU A 170 26.12 6.91 -13.21
CA GLU A 170 27.29 7.79 -13.40
C GLU A 170 28.57 7.10 -13.90
N HIS A 171 28.73 5.81 -13.61
CA HIS A 171 29.88 5.00 -14.04
C HIS A 171 29.70 4.32 -15.41
N GLY A 172 28.57 4.53 -16.09
CA GLY A 172 28.31 4.10 -17.46
C GLY A 172 28.06 2.61 -17.67
N ASN A 173 28.19 1.80 -16.62
CA ASN A 173 28.26 0.33 -16.69
C ASN A 173 26.98 -0.39 -16.22
N TYR A 174 26.10 0.25 -15.44
CA TYR A 174 24.85 -0.34 -14.97
C TYR A 174 23.63 0.50 -15.37
N TRP A 175 22.56 -0.19 -15.75
CA TRP A 175 21.20 0.33 -15.68
C TRP A 175 20.80 0.44 -14.20
N ARG A 176 20.40 1.63 -13.76
CA ARG A 176 19.98 1.94 -12.39
C ARG A 176 18.51 2.34 -12.37
N MET A 177 17.83 2.07 -11.26
CA MET A 177 16.45 2.48 -11.01
C MET A 177 16.38 3.97 -10.63
N SER A 178 15.52 4.75 -11.29
CA SER A 178 15.37 6.19 -11.03
C SER A 178 14.66 6.53 -9.71
N ALA A 179 13.84 5.61 -9.20
CA ALA A 179 13.17 5.73 -7.90
C ALA A 179 13.96 4.98 -6.81
N ASP A 180 14.05 5.55 -5.61
CA ASP A 180 14.72 4.92 -4.48
C ASP A 180 13.88 3.76 -3.90
N LYS A 181 14.06 2.58 -4.48
CA LYS A 181 13.49 1.31 -4.01
C LYS A 181 14.23 0.71 -2.79
N GLY A 182 15.31 1.35 -2.33
CA GLY A 182 16.29 0.76 -1.43
C GLY A 182 17.11 -0.36 -2.11
N HIS A 183 17.65 -1.27 -1.30
CA HIS A 183 18.49 -2.37 -1.80
C HIS A 183 18.25 -3.65 -1.00
N GLY A 184 17.94 -4.74 -1.69
CA GLY A 184 17.63 -6.04 -1.11
C GLY A 184 16.48 -5.93 -0.11
N ALA A 185 16.68 -6.43 1.10
CA ALA A 185 15.68 -6.36 2.17
C ALA A 185 15.28 -4.94 2.61
N LEU A 186 16.10 -3.91 2.35
CA LEU A 186 15.87 -2.56 2.86
C LEU A 186 14.90 -1.76 1.97
N SER A 187 13.87 -1.16 2.57
CA SER A 187 13.02 -0.14 1.93
C SER A 187 13.84 1.11 1.58
N GLY A 188 13.44 1.83 0.54
CA GLY A 188 13.95 3.15 0.19
C GLY A 188 12.89 4.23 0.42
N GLN A 189 13.18 5.46 -0.03
CA GLN A 189 12.25 6.59 0.05
C GLN A 189 11.01 6.40 -0.83
N ASP A 190 11.14 5.78 -2.00
CA ASP A 190 10.06 5.63 -2.99
C ASP A 190 9.41 4.24 -2.98
N ALA A 191 9.91 3.27 -2.20
CA ALA A 191 9.27 1.95 -2.06
C ALA A 191 9.54 1.25 -0.72
N LEU A 192 8.53 0.51 -0.24
CA LEU A 192 8.66 -0.45 0.85
C LEU A 192 9.07 -1.83 0.33
N THR A 193 9.94 -2.51 1.09
CA THR A 193 10.03 -3.97 1.05
C THR A 193 8.84 -4.57 1.79
N VAL A 194 8.01 -5.38 1.11
CA VAL A 194 6.80 -6.01 1.69
C VAL A 194 6.93 -7.52 1.89
N GLY A 195 8.13 -8.08 1.65
CA GLY A 195 8.45 -9.49 1.87
C GLY A 195 9.47 -10.01 0.86
N ASN A 196 9.43 -11.32 0.62
CA ASN A 196 10.22 -12.00 -0.40
C ASN A 196 9.37 -13.11 -1.07
N LEU A 197 9.90 -13.76 -2.11
CA LEU A 197 9.18 -14.80 -2.86
C LEU A 197 9.34 -16.23 -2.32
N ALA A 198 10.09 -16.41 -1.24
CA ALA A 198 10.32 -17.69 -0.57
C ALA A 198 9.01 -18.46 -0.31
N LYS A 199 8.81 -19.60 -0.98
CA LYS A 199 7.62 -20.44 -0.75
C LYS A 199 7.64 -21.14 0.61
N ASN A 200 6.44 -21.37 1.13
CA ASN A 200 6.22 -22.18 2.33
C ASN A 200 6.46 -23.69 2.07
N THR A 201 6.54 -24.06 0.79
CA THR A 201 6.71 -25.44 0.32
C THR A 201 8.04 -25.62 -0.40
N SER A 202 8.65 -26.81 -0.27
CA SER A 202 9.88 -27.20 -0.97
C SER A 202 9.64 -27.82 -2.35
N VAL A 203 8.39 -27.79 -2.84
CA VAL A 203 8.01 -28.34 -4.15
C VAL A 203 8.20 -27.27 -5.22
N ALA A 204 8.85 -27.59 -6.34
CA ALA A 204 9.10 -26.68 -7.47
C ALA A 204 7.85 -26.49 -8.37
N GLU A 205 6.71 -26.14 -7.76
CA GLU A 205 5.46 -25.76 -8.44
C GLU A 205 5.14 -24.28 -8.21
N TYR A 206 4.34 -23.68 -9.09
CA TYR A 206 3.93 -22.27 -8.95
C TYR A 206 2.95 -22.09 -7.77
N GLU A 207 3.33 -21.28 -6.78
CA GLU A 207 2.52 -20.92 -5.60
C GLU A 207 2.16 -19.43 -5.68
N LYS A 208 0.91 -19.07 -5.32
CA LYS A 208 0.49 -17.67 -5.21
C LYS A 208 0.74 -17.16 -3.79
N LYS A 209 1.61 -16.16 -3.64
CA LYS A 209 1.79 -15.39 -2.40
C LYS A 209 1.03 -14.07 -2.49
N HIS A 210 0.50 -13.64 -1.35
CA HIS A 210 -0.20 -12.38 -1.19
C HIS A 210 0.70 -11.38 -0.43
N PHE A 211 0.67 -10.12 -0.82
CA PHE A 211 1.46 -9.03 -0.26
C PHE A 211 0.59 -7.79 -0.04
N HIS A 212 0.87 -7.07 1.06
CA HIS A 212 0.26 -5.79 1.36
C HIS A 212 1.25 -4.87 2.09
N THR A 213 1.10 -3.54 1.98
CA THR A 213 1.94 -2.61 2.77
C THR A 213 1.44 -2.41 4.20
N ALA A 214 0.15 -2.62 4.48
CA ALA A 214 -0.41 -2.48 5.83
C ALA A 214 0.31 -3.39 6.87
N PRO A 215 0.46 -2.98 8.14
CA PRO A 215 0.06 -1.71 8.73
C PRO A 215 1.13 -0.60 8.57
N HIS A 216 2.13 -0.78 7.70
CA HIS A 216 3.11 0.25 7.41
C HIS A 216 2.46 1.35 6.56
N SER A 217 2.51 2.59 7.05
CA SER A 217 2.19 3.76 6.22
C SER A 217 3.31 3.97 5.21
N PHE A 218 2.93 4.31 3.98
CA PHE A 218 3.85 4.66 2.90
C PHE A 218 3.30 5.90 2.21
N VAL A 219 4.01 7.02 2.39
CA VAL A 219 3.56 8.32 1.91
C VAL A 219 4.41 8.73 0.71
N ALA A 220 3.77 9.07 -0.40
CA ALA A 220 4.41 9.67 -1.56
C ALA A 220 3.74 11.02 -1.89
N GLU A 221 4.52 11.96 -2.40
CA GLU A 221 4.04 13.27 -2.84
C GLU A 221 3.86 13.30 -4.36
N THR A 222 2.76 13.91 -4.81
CA THR A 222 2.55 14.21 -6.24
C THR A 222 3.47 15.33 -6.71
N ASN A 223 3.77 15.38 -8.02
CA ASN A 223 4.50 16.53 -8.58
C ASN A 223 3.63 17.80 -8.68
N ASP A 224 4.21 18.87 -9.23
CA ASP A 224 3.59 20.17 -9.48
C ASP A 224 2.41 20.15 -10.46
N ASN A 225 2.25 19.05 -11.21
CA ASN A 225 1.14 18.79 -12.11
C ASN A 225 0.10 17.82 -11.51
N GLY A 226 0.26 17.39 -10.25
CA GLY A 226 -0.61 16.39 -9.61
C GLY A 226 -0.41 14.97 -10.12
N GLU A 227 0.74 14.68 -10.76
CA GLU A 227 1.04 13.34 -11.26
C GLU A 227 1.69 12.48 -10.19
N LEU A 228 1.41 11.17 -10.27
CA LEU A 228 2.02 10.14 -9.46
C LEU A 228 2.09 8.85 -10.29
N TRP A 229 3.17 8.10 -10.13
CA TRP A 229 3.33 6.76 -10.66
C TRP A 229 3.32 5.74 -9.52
N LEU A 230 2.69 4.60 -9.75
CA LEU A 230 2.80 3.43 -8.88
C LEU A 230 3.74 2.41 -9.52
N PHE A 231 4.47 1.65 -8.71
CA PHE A 231 5.26 0.51 -9.17
C PHE A 231 5.28 -0.64 -8.15
N VAL A 232 5.33 -1.86 -8.69
CA VAL A 232 5.45 -3.11 -7.92
C VAL A 232 6.48 -3.98 -8.63
N GLY A 233 7.37 -4.64 -7.88
CA GLY A 233 8.46 -5.41 -8.47
C GLY A 233 9.22 -6.30 -7.49
N THR A 234 10.28 -6.90 -8.00
CA THR A 234 11.19 -7.80 -7.26
C THR A 234 12.62 -7.34 -7.39
N ASP A 235 13.29 -7.18 -6.24
CA ASP A 235 14.70 -6.83 -6.09
C ASP A 235 15.48 -8.10 -5.74
N SER A 236 16.29 -8.61 -6.68
CA SER A 236 16.85 -9.96 -6.62
C SER A 236 18.36 -9.96 -6.42
N SER A 237 18.83 -10.51 -5.30
CA SER A 237 20.23 -10.91 -5.11
C SER A 237 20.51 -12.37 -5.48
N PHE A 238 19.48 -13.12 -5.90
CA PHE A 238 19.60 -14.50 -6.36
C PHE A 238 20.22 -14.57 -7.76
N THR A 239 21.34 -15.31 -7.89
CA THR A 239 21.95 -15.62 -9.19
C THR A 239 21.17 -16.74 -9.90
N GLY A 240 20.46 -16.40 -10.98
CA GLY A 240 19.69 -17.35 -11.78
C GLY A 240 18.47 -16.71 -12.45
N LYS A 241 17.70 -17.53 -13.18
CA LYS A 241 16.45 -17.08 -13.79
C LYS A 241 15.33 -16.96 -12.76
N THR A 242 14.71 -15.80 -12.70
CA THR A 242 13.44 -15.59 -11.97
C THR A 242 12.30 -15.41 -12.97
N SER A 243 11.14 -15.99 -12.68
CA SER A 243 9.91 -15.80 -13.45
C SER A 243 8.73 -15.61 -12.50
N ILE A 244 7.95 -14.55 -12.70
CA ILE A 244 6.83 -14.20 -11.83
C ILE A 244 5.59 -13.82 -12.65
N TYR A 245 4.42 -14.05 -12.06
CA TYR A 245 3.15 -13.54 -12.56
C TYR A 245 2.51 -12.64 -11.51
N ILE A 246 1.96 -11.51 -11.94
CA ILE A 246 1.20 -10.57 -11.09
C ILE A 246 -0.24 -10.58 -11.62
N PRO A 247 -1.16 -11.37 -11.02
CA PRO A 247 -2.54 -11.51 -11.51
C PRO A 247 -3.47 -10.37 -11.08
N ARG A 248 -3.07 -9.56 -10.09
CA ARG A 248 -3.80 -8.36 -9.68
C ARG A 248 -2.88 -7.39 -8.96
N ILE A 249 -3.21 -6.11 -9.03
CA ILE A 249 -2.68 -5.06 -8.15
C ILE A 249 -3.85 -4.18 -7.71
N GLU A 250 -3.96 -3.94 -6.41
CA GLU A 250 -4.80 -2.88 -5.86
C GLU A 250 -3.92 -1.87 -5.11
N ALA A 251 -4.26 -0.58 -5.25
CA ALA A 251 -3.66 0.51 -4.49
C ALA A 251 -4.75 1.47 -4.01
N THR A 252 -4.78 1.75 -2.72
CA THR A 252 -5.70 2.71 -2.08
C THR A 252 -4.90 3.93 -1.63
N LEU A 253 -5.22 5.10 -2.17
CA LEU A 253 -4.59 6.37 -1.85
C LEU A 253 -5.50 7.20 -0.94
N THR A 254 -4.94 7.70 0.16
CA THR A 254 -5.61 8.60 1.12
C THR A 254 -4.78 9.88 1.24
N GLU A 255 -5.34 11.03 0.91
CA GLU A 255 -4.64 12.32 1.06
C GLU A 255 -4.21 12.55 2.53
N VAL A 256 -3.00 13.01 2.78
CA VAL A 256 -2.54 13.31 4.14
C VAL A 256 -2.98 14.73 4.50
N THR A 257 -4.01 14.86 5.35
CA THR A 257 -4.40 16.16 5.92
C THR A 257 -3.47 16.55 7.07
N MET A 258 -2.87 17.75 6.97
CA MET A 258 -2.14 18.42 8.06
C MET A 258 -3.05 19.25 8.96
#